data_AF-A0A2T4X9X1-F1
#
_entry.id   AF-A0A2T4X9X1-F1
#
_cell.length_a   1.000
_cell.length_b   1.000
_cell.length_c   1.000
_cell.angle_alpha   90.00
_cell.angle_beta   90.00
_cell.angle_gamma   90.00
#
_symmetry.space_group_name_H-M   'P 1'
#
loop_
_entity.id
_entity.type
_entity.pdbx_description
1 polymer ?
#
loop_
_entity_poly.entity_id
_entity_poly.type
_entity_poly.pdbx_seq_one_letter_code
_entity_poly.pdbx_strand_id
1 'polypeptide(L)'
;MADTYQIVVSKAAKKDINEILDYLLEKVSYQEAVDTRQAILSAINRLEKMPDARSPVKEANKPTTLRQVVAKKVYRIIYRIEEVKKSVLVVRVIHVKRGTGYVKKALD
;
A
#
# COMPACT_ATOMS: atom_id res chain seq x y z
N MET A 1 -14.91 -18.39 12.17
CA MET A 1 -15.37 -17.52 11.07
C MET A 1 -14.25 -16.51 10.82
N ALA A 2 -13.73 -16.42 9.60
CA ALA A 2 -12.65 -15.47 9.31
C ALA A 2 -13.25 -14.07 9.26
N ASP A 3 -13.03 -13.27 10.31
CA ASP A 3 -13.38 -11.85 10.31
C ASP A 3 -12.71 -11.18 9.11
N THR A 4 -13.51 -10.55 8.26
CA THR A 4 -13.01 -9.79 7.10
C THR A 4 -12.94 -8.32 7.47
N TYR A 5 -11.80 -7.70 7.17
CA TYR A 5 -11.58 -6.29 7.38
C TYR A 5 -12.07 -5.49 6.17
N GLN A 6 -12.73 -4.36 6.42
CA GLN A 6 -13.07 -3.42 5.36
C GLN A 6 -11.83 -2.66 4.88
N ILE A 7 -11.51 -2.70 3.58
CA ILE A 7 -10.45 -1.87 3.02
C ILE A 7 -10.92 -0.44 2.83
N VAL A 8 -10.14 0.50 3.37
CA VAL A 8 -10.28 1.94 3.13
C VAL A 8 -9.01 2.45 2.49
N VAL A 9 -9.10 3.02 1.30
CA VAL A 9 -7.94 3.61 0.60
C VAL A 9 -7.95 5.13 0.81
N SER A 10 -6.89 5.66 1.40
CA SER A 10 -6.74 7.09 1.65
C SER A 10 -6.67 7.90 0.34
N LYS A 11 -6.97 9.20 0.40
CA LYS A 11 -6.81 10.10 -0.76
C LYS A 11 -5.35 10.12 -1.26
N ALA A 12 -4.38 10.09 -0.35
CA ALA A 12 -2.96 10.05 -0.68
C ALA A 12 -2.58 8.75 -1.41
N ALA A 13 -3.03 7.60 -0.91
CA ALA A 13 -2.79 6.31 -1.55
C ALA A 13 -3.45 6.23 -2.94
N LYS A 14 -4.68 6.77 -3.11
CA LYS A 14 -5.32 6.85 -4.43
C LYS A 14 -4.50 7.70 -5.40
N LYS A 15 -4.00 8.85 -4.95
CA LYS A 15 -3.12 9.71 -5.74
C LYS A 15 -1.83 9.00 -6.12
N ASP A 16 -1.17 8.34 -5.16
CA ASP A 16 0.05 7.56 -5.41
C ASP A 16 -0.19 6.47 -6.48
N ILE A 17 -1.30 5.73 -6.40
CA ILE A 17 -1.65 4.69 -7.38
C ILE A 17 -1.85 5.32 -8.76
N ASN A 18 -2.60 6.42 -8.86
CA ASN A 18 -2.82 7.08 -10.15
C ASN A 18 -1.52 7.59 -10.76
N GLU A 19 -0.65 8.26 -9.99
CA GLU A 19 0.65 8.73 -10.47
C GLU A 19 1.54 7.58 -10.96
N ILE A 20 1.50 6.42 -10.29
CA ILE A 20 2.20 5.22 -10.74
C ILE A 20 1.64 4.74 -12.09
N LEU A 21 0.33 4.66 -12.23
CA LEU A 21 -0.31 4.18 -13.46
C LEU A 21 -0.08 5.13 -14.63
N ASP A 22 -0.21 6.44 -14.40
CA ASP A 22 0.03 7.47 -15.41
C ASP A 22 1.48 7.40 -15.91
N TYR A 23 2.45 7.28 -15.00
CA TYR A 23 3.85 7.11 -15.38
C TYR A 23 4.08 5.85 -16.23
N LEU A 24 3.48 4.72 -15.86
CA LEU A 24 3.64 3.47 -16.61
C LEU A 24 2.98 3.54 -17.99
N LEU A 25 1.82 4.19 -18.08
CA LEU A 25 1.11 4.41 -19.35
C LEU A 25 1.94 5.29 -20.29
N GLU A 26 2.53 6.36 -19.78
CA GLU A 26 3.30 7.31 -20.59
C GLU A 26 4.71 6.84 -20.95
N LYS A 27 5.39 6.12 -20.04
CA LYS A 27 6.84 5.87 -20.13
C LYS A 27 7.22 4.41 -20.34
N VAL A 28 6.30 3.47 -20.09
CA VAL A 28 6.62 2.03 -20.13
C VAL A 28 5.74 1.30 -21.12
N SER A 29 4.48 1.00 -20.76
CA SER A 29 3.48 0.44 -21.66
C SER A 29 2.11 0.35 -20.97
N TYR A 30 1.05 0.29 -21.78
CA TYR A 30 -0.30 0.01 -21.30
C TYR A 30 -0.39 -1.32 -20.54
N GLN A 31 0.24 -2.38 -21.06
CA GLN A 31 0.21 -3.70 -20.41
C GLN A 31 0.85 -3.66 -19.02
N GLU A 32 2.00 -2.97 -18.88
CA GLU A 32 2.68 -2.87 -17.59
C GLU A 32 1.86 -2.08 -16.55
N ALA A 33 1.12 -1.06 -16.99
CA ALA A 33 0.18 -0.32 -16.15
C ALA A 33 -0.98 -1.22 -15.67
N VAL A 34 -1.58 -2.00 -16.57
CA VAL A 34 -2.66 -2.96 -16.24
C VAL A 34 -2.17 -4.01 -15.25
N ASP A 35 -1.02 -4.63 -15.52
CA ASP A 35 -0.45 -5.67 -14.65
C ASP A 35 -0.10 -5.11 -13.27
N THR A 36 0.43 -3.89 -13.23
CA THR A 36 0.75 -3.19 -11.98
C THR A 36 -0.51 -2.87 -11.18
N ARG A 37 -1.55 -2.33 -11.83
CA ARG A 37 -2.84 -2.07 -11.20
C ARG A 37 -3.41 -3.34 -10.58
N GLN A 38 -3.42 -4.44 -11.34
CA GLN A 38 -3.93 -5.72 -10.87
C GLN A 38 -3.12 -6.26 -9.68
N ALA A 39 -1.80 -6.14 -9.72
CA ALA A 39 -0.94 -6.58 -8.63
C ALA A 39 -1.14 -5.77 -7.33
N ILE A 40 -1.28 -4.44 -7.44
CA ILE A 40 -1.56 -3.56 -6.29
C ILE A 40 -2.94 -3.88 -5.70
N LEU A 41 -3.98 -3.93 -6.52
CA LEU A 41 -5.34 -4.22 -6.06
C LEU A 41 -5.44 -5.61 -5.43
N SER A 42 -4.82 -6.62 -6.04
CA SER A 42 -4.79 -7.98 -5.49
C SER A 42 -4.07 -8.03 -4.14
N ALA A 43 -2.98 -7.26 -3.97
CA ALA A 43 -2.26 -7.18 -2.70
C ALA A 43 -3.10 -6.46 -1.62
N ILE A 44 -3.83 -5.40 -1.98
CA ILE A 44 -4.74 -4.68 -1.08
C ILE A 44 -5.90 -5.59 -0.65
N ASN A 45 -6.56 -6.29 -1.58
CA ASN A 45 -7.67 -7.18 -1.26
C ASN A 45 -7.24 -8.35 -0.35
N ARG A 46 -5.99 -8.82 -0.46
CA ARG A 46 -5.44 -9.82 0.46
C ARG A 46 -5.31 -9.33 1.91
N LEU A 47 -5.31 -8.01 2.14
CA LEU A 47 -5.29 -7.44 3.49
C LEU A 47 -6.62 -7.64 4.22
N GLU A 48 -7.72 -7.92 3.50
CA GLU A 48 -9.04 -8.14 4.14
C GLU A 48 -9.05 -9.34 5.07
N LYS A 49 -8.27 -10.40 4.77
CA LYS A 49 -8.34 -11.68 5.50
C LYS A 49 -7.28 -11.82 6.59
N MET A 50 -6.08 -11.30 6.38
CA MET A 50 -4.95 -11.44 7.30
C MET A 50 -4.05 -10.20 7.27
N PRO A 51 -4.53 -9.05 7.76
CA PRO A 51 -3.73 -7.84 7.78
C PRO A 51 -2.57 -7.91 8.79
N ASP A 52 -2.69 -8.69 9.86
CA ASP A 52 -1.64 -8.81 10.88
C ASP A 52 -0.41 -9.61 10.46
N ALA A 53 -0.53 -10.43 9.41
CA ALA A 53 0.55 -11.32 8.95
C ALA A 53 1.72 -10.57 8.26
N ARG A 54 1.68 -9.23 8.18
CA ARG A 54 2.64 -8.44 7.42
C ARG A 54 3.58 -7.63 8.30
N SER A 55 4.78 -7.38 7.78
CA SER A 55 5.88 -6.75 8.49
C SER A 55 5.56 -5.31 8.90
N PRO A 56 6.04 -4.87 10.08
CA PRO A 56 5.94 -3.47 10.49
C PRO A 56 6.81 -2.55 9.62
N VAL A 57 6.42 -1.28 9.52
CA VAL A 57 7.23 -0.23 8.87
C VAL A 57 8.26 0.29 9.87
N LYS A 58 9.52 -0.13 9.69
CA LYS A 58 10.63 0.24 10.60
C LYS A 58 10.96 1.73 10.55
N GLU A 59 10.67 2.39 9.44
CA GLU A 59 11.00 3.80 9.23
C GLU A 59 10.02 4.77 9.89
N ALA A 60 8.87 4.30 10.36
CA ALA A 60 7.85 5.15 10.96
C ALA A 60 8.29 5.65 12.35
N ASN A 61 8.08 6.95 12.63
CA ASN A 61 8.29 7.52 13.97
C ASN A 61 7.34 6.89 15.02
N LYS A 62 6.18 6.36 14.58
CA LYS A 62 5.23 5.56 15.37
C LYS A 62 5.13 4.13 14.80
N PRO A 63 6.11 3.26 15.07
CA PRO A 63 6.27 1.97 14.39
C PRO A 63 5.18 0.94 14.71
N THR A 64 4.39 1.12 15.77
CA THR A 64 3.48 0.09 16.28
C THR A 64 2.18 -0.09 15.49
N THR A 65 1.78 0.87 14.65
CA THR A 65 0.49 0.80 13.92
C THR A 65 0.63 0.63 12.42
N LEU A 66 1.78 0.95 11.85
CA LEU A 66 2.00 0.90 10.40
C LEU A 66 2.65 -0.42 9.99
N ARG A 67 2.00 -1.08 9.05
CA ARG A 67 2.43 -2.32 8.41
C ARG A 67 2.65 -2.10 6.92
N GLN A 68 3.38 -3.00 6.31
CA GLN A 68 3.66 -2.94 4.88
C GLN A 68 3.57 -4.29 4.19
N VAL A 69 3.19 -4.24 2.92
CA VAL A 69 3.28 -5.37 1.99
C VAL A 69 3.87 -4.90 0.66
N VAL A 70 4.65 -5.75 0.00
CA VAL A 70 5.23 -5.44 -1.31
C VAL A 70 4.42 -6.11 -2.41
N ALA A 71 3.90 -5.31 -3.34
CA ALA A 71 3.26 -5.75 -4.57
C ALA A 71 4.26 -5.70 -5.74
N LYS A 72 4.22 -6.71 -6.61
CA LYS A 72 5.05 -6.84 -7.83
C LYS A 72 6.56 -6.65 -7.59
N LYS A 73 7.05 -6.90 -6.36
CA LYS A 73 8.44 -6.65 -5.91
C LYS A 73 8.91 -5.19 -5.95
N VAL A 74 8.09 -4.25 -6.42
CA VAL A 74 8.52 -2.87 -6.69
C VAL A 74 7.65 -1.81 -6.02
N TYR A 75 6.47 -2.15 -5.50
CA TYR A 75 5.59 -1.20 -4.80
C TYR A 75 5.33 -1.62 -3.36
N ARG A 76 5.70 -0.78 -2.40
CA ARG A 76 5.37 -0.89 -0.98
C ARG A 76 4.00 -0.28 -0.74
N ILE A 77 3.06 -1.08 -0.29
CA ILE A 77 1.75 -0.64 0.19
C ILE A 77 1.88 -0.51 1.71
N ILE A 78 1.71 0.72 2.22
CA ILE A 78 1.78 1.02 3.65
C ILE A 78 0.36 1.24 4.15
N TYR A 79 0.02 0.56 5.23
CA TYR A 79 -1.33 0.58 5.79
C TYR A 79 -1.29 0.46 7.32
N ARG A 80 -2.42 0.72 7.96
CA ARG A 80 -2.65 0.44 9.38
C ARG A 80 -3.97 -0.29 9.58
N ILE A 81 -4.05 -1.03 10.68
CA ILE A 81 -5.24 -1.78 11.06
C ILE A 81 -5.96 -0.98 12.14
N GLU A 82 -7.26 -0.77 11.94
CA GLU A 82 -8.16 -0.14 12.89
C GLU A 82 -9.04 -1.23 13.49
N GLU A 83 -8.54 -1.88 14.55
CA GLU A 83 -9.17 -3.03 15.22
C GLU A 83 -10.64 -2.76 15.61
N VAL A 84 -10.89 -1.59 16.20
CA VAL A 84 -12.23 -1.18 16.67
C VAL A 84 -13.25 -1.14 15.52
N LYS A 85 -12.79 -0.73 14.33
CA LYS A 85 -13.64 -0.58 13.15
C LYS A 85 -13.60 -1.81 12.23
N LYS A 86 -12.80 -2.83 12.56
CA LYS A 86 -12.44 -3.93 11.66
C LYS A 86 -12.12 -3.43 10.25
N SER A 87 -11.28 -2.40 10.16
CA SER A 87 -10.92 -1.79 8.86
C SER A 87 -9.42 -1.69 8.67
N VAL A 88 -8.98 -1.79 7.42
CA VAL A 88 -7.59 -1.60 7.01
C VAL A 88 -7.49 -0.31 6.22
N LEU A 89 -6.78 0.67 6.77
CA LEU A 89 -6.55 1.94 6.09
C LEU A 89 -5.23 1.88 5.32
N VAL A 90 -5.31 1.85 3.98
CA VAL A 90 -4.15 2.02 3.10
C VAL A 90 -3.75 3.50 3.11
N VAL A 91 -2.57 3.78 3.66
CA VAL A 91 -2.07 5.14 3.89
C VAL A 91 -1.34 5.65 2.65
N ARG A 92 -0.38 4.87 2.12
CA ARG A 92 0.46 5.24 0.97
C ARG A 92 0.79 4.04 0.09
N VAL A 93 1.09 4.29 -1.18
CA VAL A 93 1.69 3.31 -2.10
C VAL A 93 2.96 3.90 -2.68
N ILE A 94 4.11 3.27 -2.45
CA ILE A 94 5.41 3.88 -2.73
C ILE A 94 6.29 2.90 -3.50
N HIS A 95 6.95 3.37 -4.56
CA HIS A 95 7.93 2.55 -5.25
C HIS A 95 9.13 2.22 -4.34
N VAL A 96 9.60 0.97 -4.29
CA VAL A 96 10.66 0.47 -3.37
C VAL A 96 11.98 1.24 -3.50
N LYS A 97 12.27 1.78 -4.69
CA LYS A 97 13.45 2.63 -4.94
C LYS A 97 13.35 4.02 -4.29
N ARG A 98 12.17 4.44 -3.81
CA ARG A 98 12.05 5.65 -2.99
C ARG A 98 12.69 5.35 -1.64
N GLY A 99 13.75 6.09 -1.31
CA GLY A 99 14.53 5.87 -0.10
C GLY A 99 13.73 6.11 1.19
N THR A 100 14.29 5.67 2.32
CA THR A 100 13.69 5.75 3.65
C THR A 100 13.29 7.17 4.06
N GLY A 101 14.04 8.20 3.64
CA GLY A 101 13.70 9.60 3.89
C GLY A 101 12.41 10.06 3.20
N TYR A 102 12.11 9.54 2.00
CA TYR A 102 10.83 9.79 1.33
C TYR A 102 9.68 9.14 2.10
N VAL A 103 9.87 7.89 2.53
CA VAL A 103 8.87 7.16 3.32
C VAL A 103 8.56 7.88 4.63
N LYS A 104 9.57 8.39 5.34
CA LYS A 104 9.36 9.20 6.56
C LYS A 104 8.52 10.44 6.29
N LYS A 105 8.93 11.27 5.33
CA LYS A 105 8.17 12.48 4.93
C LYS A 105 6.76 12.18 4.43
N ALA A 106 6.55 11.01 3.86
CA ALA A 106 5.27 10.56 3.35
C ALA A 106 4.30 10.10 4.46
N LEU A 107 4.81 9.85 5.66
CA LEU A 107 4.09 9.31 6.83
C LEU A 107 4.01 10.28 8.02
N ASP A 108 4.77 11.37 8.00
CA ASP A 108 4.68 12.51 8.93
C ASP A 108 3.50 13.42 8.54
#